data_AF-A0AAD7NIC4-F1
#
_entry.id   AF-A0AAD7NIC4-F1
#
_cell.length_a   1.000
_cell.length_b   1.000
_cell.length_c   1.000
_cell.angle_alpha   90.00
_cell.angle_beta   90.00
_cell.angle_gamma   90.00
#
_symmetry.space_group_name_H-M   'P 1'
#
loop_
_entity.id
_entity.type
_entity.pdbx_description
1 polymer ?
#
loop_
_entity_poly.entity_id
_entity_poly.type
_entity_poly.pdbx_seq_one_letter_code
_entity_poly.pdbx_strand_id
1 'polypeptide(L)'
;LFPDIDPSTIIAVLSHSLRARDLYLLDPRVQETKPTYTFNGFTSTFEPSTAKFREYSTLDSIIIPLHNYFAILMAHHPEAHGLPVFLMSYLTQLQLLAADYDWHAVLQYHTLFFNRRIREMEANGSFSAWSAPDVGLLCTDIYPHRTLHRGTL
;
A
#
# COMPACT_ATOMS: atom_id res chain seq x y z
N LEU A 1 -9.46 -15.90 -7.53
CA LEU A 1 -8.67 -14.77 -8.06
C LEU A 1 -7.47 -14.44 -7.19
N PHE A 2 -7.55 -14.59 -5.86
CA PHE A 2 -6.43 -14.27 -4.95
C PHE A 2 -6.22 -15.40 -3.92
N PRO A 3 -5.66 -16.57 -4.30
CA PRO A 3 -5.52 -17.72 -3.40
C PRO A 3 -4.54 -17.46 -2.25
N ASP A 4 -3.55 -16.59 -2.47
CA ASP A 4 -2.49 -16.29 -1.51
C ASP A 4 -2.80 -15.07 -0.63
N ILE A 5 -4.03 -14.54 -0.67
CA ILE A 5 -4.48 -13.41 0.16
C ILE A 5 -5.52 -13.91 1.15
N ASP A 6 -5.40 -13.51 2.41
CA ASP A 6 -6.33 -13.95 3.44
C ASP A 6 -7.75 -13.43 3.13
N PRO A 7 -8.80 -14.28 3.17
CA PRO A 7 -10.16 -13.85 2.83
C PRO A 7 -10.67 -12.66 3.64
N SER A 8 -10.27 -12.53 4.91
CA SER A 8 -10.64 -11.38 5.74
C SER A 8 -10.00 -10.08 5.25
N THR A 9 -8.80 -10.15 4.68
CA THR A 9 -8.13 -9.00 4.06
C THR A 9 -8.83 -8.59 2.77
N ILE A 10 -9.30 -9.54 1.96
CA ILE A 10 -10.13 -9.25 0.77
C ILE A 10 -11.42 -8.56 1.20
N ILE A 11 -12.12 -9.06 2.21
CA ILE A 11 -13.32 -8.41 2.76
C ILE A 11 -13.01 -7.00 3.26
N ALA A 12 -11.85 -6.78 3.89
CA ALA A 12 -11.44 -5.47 4.34
C ALA A 12 -11.20 -4.48 3.17
N VAL A 13 -10.70 -4.95 2.02
CA VAL A 13 -10.59 -4.14 0.80
C VAL A 13 -11.97 -3.76 0.27
N LEU A 14 -12.85 -4.74 0.11
CA LEU A 14 -14.19 -4.57 -0.47
C LEU A 14 -15.11 -3.72 0.41
N SER A 15 -14.90 -3.75 1.73
CA SER A 15 -15.63 -2.92 2.69
C SER A 15 -14.98 -1.55 2.94
N HIS A 16 -13.91 -1.21 2.22
CA HIS A 16 -13.14 0.02 2.42
C HIS A 16 -12.68 0.21 3.89
N SER A 17 -12.36 -0.88 4.59
CA SER A 17 -11.89 -0.84 5.98
C SER A 17 -10.39 -1.10 6.13
N LEU A 18 -9.71 -1.60 5.09
CA LEU A 18 -8.26 -1.79 5.07
C LEU A 18 -7.54 -0.43 5.10
N ARG A 19 -6.67 -0.22 6.10
CA ARG A 19 -5.89 1.01 6.27
C ARG A 19 -4.49 0.85 5.71
N ALA A 20 -3.83 1.97 5.41
CA ALA A 20 -2.47 1.97 4.84
C ALA A 20 -1.47 1.16 5.67
N ARG A 21 -1.55 1.22 7.01
CA ARG A 21 -0.67 0.44 7.90
C ARG A 21 -0.81 -1.08 7.75
N ASP A 22 -1.95 -1.55 7.25
CA ASP A 22 -2.31 -2.97 7.10
C ASP A 22 -2.22 -3.41 5.63
N LEU A 23 -1.87 -2.49 4.71
CA LEU A 23 -1.81 -2.75 3.27
C LEU A 23 -0.81 -3.87 2.92
N TYR A 24 0.30 -3.97 3.66
CA TYR A 24 1.30 -5.05 3.52
C TYR A 24 0.72 -6.47 3.60
N LEU A 25 -0.46 -6.67 4.19
CA LEU A 25 -1.16 -7.98 4.22
C LEU A 25 -1.52 -8.48 2.82
N LEU A 26 -1.56 -7.58 1.84
CA LEU A 26 -1.76 -7.89 0.42
C LEU A 26 -0.45 -8.25 -0.29
N ASP A 27 0.71 -8.25 0.38
CA ASP A 27 1.97 -8.70 -0.19
C ASP A 27 2.09 -10.23 -0.10
N PRO A 28 2.20 -10.96 -1.22
CA PRO A 28 2.43 -12.41 -1.18
C PRO A 28 3.71 -12.79 -0.43
N ARG A 29 4.74 -11.94 -0.44
CA ARG A 29 6.02 -12.17 0.25
C ARG A 29 5.87 -12.20 1.78
N VAL A 30 4.85 -11.50 2.30
CA VAL A 30 4.52 -11.50 3.74
C VAL A 30 3.79 -12.79 4.12
N GLN A 31 3.02 -13.37 3.20
CA GLN A 31 2.30 -14.63 3.43
C GLN A 31 3.24 -15.84 3.50
N GLU A 32 4.32 -15.82 2.69
CA GLU A 32 5.40 -16.83 2.71
C GLU A 32 6.19 -16.86 4.02
N THR A 33 6.15 -15.78 4.80
CA THR A 33 6.94 -15.60 6.02
C THR A 33 6.11 -15.75 7.30
N LYS A 34 4.91 -16.35 7.22
CA LYS A 34 4.12 -16.73 8.40
C LYS A 34 4.94 -17.66 9.32
N PRO A 35 4.84 -17.51 10.64
CA PRO A 35 5.63 -18.31 11.57
C PRO A 35 5.34 -19.78 11.37
N THR A 36 6.35 -20.54 10.99
CA THR A 36 6.22 -21.98 10.79
C THR A 36 6.31 -22.64 12.17
N TYR A 37 5.24 -23.32 12.55
CA TYR A 37 5.26 -24.20 13.71
C TYR A 37 5.56 -25.60 13.22
N THR A 38 6.76 -26.13 13.52
CA THR A 38 7.07 -27.53 13.24
C THR A 38 7.12 -28.30 14.54
N PHE A 39 6.33 -29.37 14.61
CA PHE A 39 6.32 -30.33 15.69
C PHE A 39 6.81 -31.67 15.15
N ASN A 40 7.96 -32.13 15.62
CA ASN A 40 8.57 -33.39 15.17
C ASN A 40 8.33 -34.57 16.13
N GLY A 41 7.40 -34.42 17.09
CA GLY A 41 7.08 -35.44 18.09
C GLY A 41 7.89 -35.39 19.38
N PHE A 42 9.03 -34.68 19.40
CA PHE A 42 9.88 -34.52 20.60
C PHE A 42 10.11 -33.05 20.98
N THR A 43 10.22 -32.17 19.99
CA THR A 43 10.42 -30.74 20.19
C THR A 43 9.52 -29.93 19.28
N SER A 44 9.03 -28.81 19.81
CA SER A 44 8.36 -27.77 19.04
C SER A 44 9.40 -26.71 18.71
N THR A 45 9.56 -26.40 17.42
CA THR A 45 10.33 -25.22 17.00
C THR A 45 9.39 -24.14 16.51
N PHE A 46 9.61 -22.93 17.02
CA PHE A 46 8.92 -21.72 16.60
C PHE A 46 9.93 -20.84 15.88
N GLU A 47 9.74 -20.65 14.58
CA GLU A 47 10.47 -19.64 13.83
C GLU A 47 9.62 -18.36 13.77
N PRO A 48 10.04 -17.28 14.45
CA PRO A 48 9.32 -16.02 14.37
C PRO A 48 9.37 -15.48 12.94
N SER A 49 8.21 -15.02 12.47
CA SER A 49 8.10 -14.29 11.22
C SER A 49 9.02 -13.06 11.22
N THR A 50 9.96 -12.99 10.29
CA THR A 50 10.80 -11.81 10.04
C THR A 50 10.06 -10.72 9.25
N ALA A 51 8.79 -10.94 8.89
CA ALA A 51 7.99 -10.08 8.01
C ALA A 51 7.76 -8.68 8.58
N LYS A 52 7.64 -8.54 9.90
CA LYS A 52 7.40 -7.25 10.58
C LYS A 52 8.50 -6.22 10.33
N PHE A 53 9.71 -6.65 9.98
CA PHE A 53 10.86 -5.74 9.81
C PHE A 53 10.96 -5.11 8.41
N ARG A 54 10.04 -5.44 7.50
CA ARG A 54 9.99 -4.87 6.13
C ARG A 54 8.76 -4.00 5.87
N GLU A 55 8.07 -3.56 6.93
CA GLU A 55 6.71 -3.03 6.83
C GLU A 55 6.53 -1.95 5.77
N TYR A 56 7.48 -1.02 5.56
CA TYR A 56 7.55 -0.21 4.33
C TYR A 56 8.97 0.32 4.08
N SER A 57 9.96 -0.56 3.89
CA SER A 57 11.37 -0.13 3.77
C SER A 57 11.75 0.44 2.41
N THR A 58 10.94 0.20 1.37
CA THR A 58 11.23 0.57 -0.02
C THR A 58 9.97 0.90 -0.80
N LEU A 59 10.10 1.57 -1.94
CA LEU A 59 8.95 1.80 -2.83
C LEU A 59 8.25 0.49 -3.22
N ASP A 60 9.01 -0.56 -3.48
CA ASP A 60 8.47 -1.89 -3.84
C ASP A 60 7.65 -2.55 -2.73
N SER A 61 7.90 -2.19 -1.46
CA SER A 61 7.08 -2.67 -0.34
C SER A 61 5.68 -2.03 -0.29
N ILE A 62 5.46 -0.93 -1.02
CA ILE A 62 4.14 -0.29 -1.19
C ILE A 62 3.52 -0.71 -2.53
N ILE A 63 4.31 -0.72 -3.61
CA ILE A 63 3.81 -0.92 -4.97
C ILE A 63 3.13 -2.30 -5.12
N ILE A 64 3.74 -3.37 -4.63
CA ILE A 64 3.19 -4.73 -4.79
C ILE A 64 1.82 -4.86 -4.09
N PRO A 65 1.69 -4.49 -2.81
CA PRO A 65 0.39 -4.44 -2.15
C PRO A 65 -0.65 -3.55 -2.84
N LEU A 66 -0.26 -2.39 -3.39
CA LEU A 66 -1.18 -1.53 -4.14
C LEU A 66 -1.71 -2.19 -5.42
N HIS A 67 -0.87 -2.92 -6.15
CA HIS A 67 -1.32 -3.68 -7.31
C HIS A 67 -2.40 -4.70 -6.91
N ASN A 68 -2.18 -5.44 -5.83
CA ASN A 68 -3.15 -6.42 -5.34
C ASN A 68 -4.43 -5.75 -4.81
N TYR A 69 -4.31 -4.62 -4.11
CA TYR A 69 -5.45 -3.82 -3.65
C TYR A 69 -6.35 -3.42 -4.82
N PHE A 70 -5.77 -2.80 -5.86
CA PHE A 70 -6.53 -2.37 -7.03
C PHE A 70 -7.02 -3.55 -7.87
N ALA A 71 -6.27 -4.65 -7.95
CA ALA A 71 -6.72 -5.86 -8.64
C ALA A 71 -7.98 -6.45 -7.99
N ILE A 72 -8.04 -6.48 -6.66
CA ILE A 72 -9.25 -6.88 -5.92
C ILE A 72 -10.41 -5.94 -6.26
N LEU A 73 -10.20 -4.61 -6.20
CA LEU A 73 -11.24 -3.66 -6.56
C LEU A 73 -11.74 -3.85 -8.00
N MET A 74 -10.83 -3.97 -8.98
CA MET A 74 -11.17 -4.15 -10.40
C MET A 74 -11.95 -5.43 -10.65
N ALA A 75 -11.63 -6.52 -9.93
CA ALA A 75 -12.33 -7.79 -10.08
C ALA A 75 -13.76 -7.77 -9.51
N HIS A 76 -14.01 -6.93 -8.49
CA HIS A 76 -15.28 -6.88 -7.77
C HIS A 76 -16.14 -5.64 -8.08
N HIS A 77 -15.58 -4.65 -8.77
CA HIS A 77 -16.24 -3.44 -9.23
C HIS A 77 -16.02 -3.26 -10.74
N PRO A 78 -16.55 -4.16 -11.59
CA PRO A 78 -16.34 -4.09 -13.04
C PRO A 78 -16.89 -2.80 -13.67
N GLU A 79 -17.84 -2.13 -13.03
CA GLU A 79 -18.38 -0.83 -13.39
C GLU A 79 -17.39 0.34 -13.19
N ALA A 80 -16.38 0.17 -12.33
CA ALA A 80 -15.39 1.18 -12.00
C ALA A 80 -14.24 1.20 -13.02
N HIS A 81 -14.56 1.45 -14.29
CA HIS A 81 -13.62 1.38 -15.42
C HIS A 81 -12.37 2.28 -15.30
N GLY A 82 -12.40 3.30 -14.43
CA GLY A 82 -11.27 4.20 -14.19
C GLY A 82 -10.16 3.63 -13.29
N LEU A 83 -10.42 2.53 -12.57
CA LEU A 83 -9.47 1.96 -11.59
C LEU A 83 -8.05 1.70 -12.13
N PRO A 84 -7.84 1.14 -13.35
CA PRO A 84 -6.50 0.99 -13.90
C PRO A 84 -5.76 2.32 -14.07
N VAL A 85 -6.46 3.35 -14.59
CA VAL A 85 -5.88 4.68 -14.80
C VAL A 85 -5.53 5.32 -13.46
N PHE A 86 -6.41 5.17 -12.46
CA PHE A 86 -6.20 5.69 -11.13
C PHE A 86 -5.00 5.06 -10.42
N LEU A 87 -4.83 3.73 -10.53
CA LEU A 87 -3.64 3.04 -10.05
C LEU A 87 -2.37 3.61 -10.72
N MET A 88 -2.37 3.73 -12.06
CA MET A 88 -1.21 4.23 -12.78
C MET A 88 -0.84 5.67 -12.40
N SER A 89 -1.82 6.56 -12.26
CA SER A 89 -1.60 7.93 -11.77
C SER A 89 -0.96 7.92 -10.39
N TYR A 90 -1.49 7.11 -9.47
CA TYR A 90 -0.99 7.05 -8.11
C TYR A 90 0.41 6.45 -8.01
N LEU A 91 0.70 5.38 -8.75
CA LEU A 91 2.04 4.77 -8.82
C LEU A 91 3.07 5.75 -9.40
N THR A 92 2.73 6.43 -10.49
CA THR A 92 3.60 7.46 -11.10
C THR A 92 3.90 8.56 -10.10
N GLN A 93 2.89 9.00 -9.34
CA GLN A 93 3.09 10.01 -8.30
C GLN A 93 4.04 9.53 -7.20
N LEU A 94 3.85 8.31 -6.68
CA LEU A 94 4.75 7.76 -5.66
C LEU A 94 6.18 7.62 -6.17
N GLN A 95 6.38 7.24 -7.44
CA GLN A 95 7.69 7.17 -8.07
C GLN A 95 8.36 8.54 -8.15
N LEU A 96 7.64 9.58 -8.60
CA LEU A 96 8.17 10.94 -8.65
C LEU A 96 8.53 11.45 -7.25
N LEU A 97 7.67 11.21 -6.25
CA LEU A 97 7.96 11.59 -4.87
C LEU A 97 9.18 10.86 -4.31
N ALA A 98 9.30 9.56 -4.56
CA ALA A 98 10.45 8.76 -4.12
C ALA A 98 11.78 9.15 -4.79
N ALA A 99 11.74 9.80 -5.97
CA ALA A 99 12.93 10.30 -6.63
C ALA A 99 13.46 11.60 -5.99
N ASP A 100 12.56 12.47 -5.51
CA ASP A 100 12.91 13.85 -5.11
C ASP A 100 12.85 14.10 -3.58
N TYR A 101 12.26 13.20 -2.80
CA TYR A 101 11.96 13.41 -1.39
C TYR A 101 12.42 12.25 -0.49
N ASP A 102 12.62 12.56 0.79
CA ASP A 102 13.01 11.57 1.78
C ASP A 102 11.96 10.48 1.91
N TRP A 103 12.41 9.21 1.95
CA TRP A 103 11.51 8.06 1.98
C TRP A 103 10.48 8.13 3.12
N HIS A 104 10.87 8.63 4.30
CA HIS A 104 9.96 8.82 5.42
C HIS A 104 8.80 9.78 5.08
N ALA A 105 9.07 10.89 4.37
CA ALA A 105 8.06 11.83 3.94
C ALA A 105 7.13 11.20 2.89
N VAL A 106 7.68 10.44 1.95
CA VAL A 106 6.90 9.69 0.95
C VAL A 106 5.97 8.68 1.62
N LEU A 107 6.46 7.95 2.62
CA LEU A 107 5.67 6.98 3.37
C LEU A 107 4.55 7.67 4.17
N GLN A 108 4.83 8.81 4.80
CA GLN A 108 3.83 9.60 5.51
C GLN A 108 2.74 10.09 4.56
N TYR A 109 3.12 10.64 3.39
CA TYR A 109 2.19 11.03 2.35
C TYR A 109 1.33 9.86 1.87
N HIS A 110 1.94 8.72 1.53
CA HIS A 110 1.23 7.51 1.13
C HIS A 110 0.19 7.13 2.18
N THR A 111 0.59 7.09 3.45
CA THR A 111 -0.28 6.70 4.56
C THR A 111 -1.50 7.62 4.69
N LEU A 112 -1.29 8.93 4.64
CA LEU A 112 -2.37 9.92 4.75
C LEU A 112 -3.28 9.92 3.51
N PHE A 113 -2.68 9.92 2.32
CA PHE A 113 -3.39 9.92 1.06
C PHE A 113 -4.27 8.67 0.94
N PHE A 114 -3.70 7.48 1.10
CA PHE A 114 -4.42 6.21 1.01
C PHE A 114 -5.61 6.18 1.98
N ASN A 115 -5.37 6.50 3.26
CA ASN A 115 -6.44 6.50 4.27
C ASN A 115 -7.55 7.53 3.98
N ARG A 116 -7.22 8.67 3.38
CA ARG A 116 -8.20 9.67 2.94
C ARG A 116 -9.05 9.14 1.78
N ARG A 117 -8.43 8.55 0.75
CA ARG A 117 -9.15 7.94 -0.38
C ARG A 117 -10.09 6.81 0.05
N ILE A 118 -9.66 6.00 1.00
CA ILE A 118 -10.50 4.95 1.61
C ILE A 118 -11.76 5.54 2.24
N ARG A 119 -11.64 6.59 3.05
CA ARG A 119 -12.79 7.26 3.68
C ARG A 119 -13.73 7.91 2.66
N GLU A 120 -13.18 8.46 1.59
CA GLU A 120 -13.98 9.02 0.50
C GLU A 120 -14.80 7.93 -0.18
N MET A 121 -14.17 6.81 -0.58
CA MET A 121 -14.89 5.66 -1.14
C MET A 121 -15.96 5.12 -0.20
N GLU A 122 -15.66 4.99 1.10
CA GLU A 122 -16.62 4.57 2.14
C GLU A 122 -17.83 5.52 2.22
N ALA A 123 -17.62 6.83 2.09
CA ALA A 123 -18.67 7.84 2.22
C ALA A 123 -19.50 8.07 0.95
N ASN A 124 -18.89 7.94 -0.24
CA ASN A 124 -19.52 8.37 -1.50
C ASN A 124 -19.48 7.33 -2.63
N GLY A 125 -18.83 6.18 -2.44
CA GLY A 125 -18.70 5.12 -3.45
C GLY A 125 -17.88 5.50 -4.69
N SER A 126 -17.17 6.63 -4.67
CA SER A 126 -16.41 7.15 -5.81
C SER A 126 -14.92 6.82 -5.71
N PHE A 127 -14.39 6.24 -6.79
CA PHE A 127 -12.97 5.93 -6.95
C PHE A 127 -12.18 7.07 -7.61
N SER A 128 -12.84 8.14 -8.09
CA SER A 128 -12.17 9.16 -8.93
C SER A 128 -11.09 9.95 -8.19
N ALA A 129 -11.16 10.03 -6.87
CA ALA A 129 -10.21 10.80 -6.05
C ALA A 129 -8.79 10.22 -6.10
N TRP A 130 -8.61 8.96 -6.50
CA TRP A 130 -7.30 8.35 -6.71
C TRP A 130 -6.54 8.93 -7.92
N SER A 131 -7.23 9.60 -8.84
CA SER A 131 -6.64 10.10 -10.10
C SER A 131 -5.69 11.29 -9.95
N ALA A 132 -5.80 12.02 -8.84
CA ALA A 132 -5.11 13.30 -8.66
C ALA A 132 -4.34 13.36 -7.33
N PRO A 133 -3.16 14.00 -7.32
CA PRO A 133 -2.44 14.31 -6.10
C PRO A 133 -3.28 15.14 -5.14
N ASP A 134 -3.19 14.82 -3.85
CA ASP A 134 -3.72 15.70 -2.80
C ASP A 134 -2.74 16.86 -2.54
N VAL A 135 -3.01 18.01 -3.16
CA VAL A 135 -2.17 19.21 -3.07
C VAL A 135 -2.00 19.69 -1.62
N GLY A 136 -3.04 19.53 -0.79
CA GLY A 136 -2.96 19.88 0.62
C GLY A 136 -1.91 19.04 1.33
N LEU A 137 -1.97 17.71 1.17
CA LEU A 137 -0.98 16.79 1.74
C LEU A 137 0.43 16.99 1.15
N LEU A 138 0.53 17.33 -0.14
CA LEU A 138 1.84 17.63 -0.75
C LEU A 138 2.50 18.85 -0.09
N CYS A 139 1.74 19.92 0.11
CA CYS A 139 2.24 21.14 0.75
C CYS A 139 2.64 20.92 2.21
N THR A 140 1.88 20.11 2.96
CA THR A 140 2.10 19.91 4.40
C THR A 140 3.14 18.84 4.72
N ASP A 141 3.14 17.72 3.99
CA ASP A 141 3.88 16.51 4.37
C ASP A 141 5.04 16.15 3.43
N ILE A 142 5.11 16.76 2.23
CA ILE A 142 6.14 16.45 1.23
C ILE A 142 7.08 17.63 1.02
N TYR A 143 6.58 18.79 0.61
CA TYR A 143 7.41 19.93 0.20
C TYR A 143 8.45 20.39 1.24
N PRO A 144 8.18 20.33 2.56
CA PRO A 144 9.18 20.65 3.58
C PRO A 144 10.39 19.69 3.63
N HIS A 145 10.28 18.49 3.05
CA HIS A 145 11.25 17.39 3.16
C HIS A 145 11.93 17.08 1.83
N ARG A 146 12.11 18.10 0.98
CA ARG A 146 12.81 17.92 -0.29
C ARG A 146 14.24 17.48 0.00
N THR A 147 14.62 16.33 -0.55
CA THR A 147 16.03 15.94 -0.50
C THR A 147 16.79 16.93 -1.36
N LEU A 148 17.76 17.60 -0.75
CA LEU A 148 18.71 18.40 -1.50
C LEU A 148 19.50 17.42 -2.38
N HIS A 149 19.05 17.17 -3.61
CA HIS A 149 19.96 16.63 -4.59
C HIS A 149 21.06 17.67 -4.81
N ARG A 150 22.21 17.32 -4.22
CA ARG A 150 23.55 17.87 -4.40
C ARG A 150 23.63 18.79 -5.60
N GLY A 151 23.74 20.08 -5.31
CA GLY A 151 24.58 20.91 -6.16
C GLY A 151 25.97 20.26 -6.21
N THR A 152 26.27 19.63 -7.33
CA THR A 152 27.63 19.35 -7.74
C THR A 152 27.73 19.70 -9.22
N LEU A 153 28.19 20.95 -9.41
CA LEU A 153 28.78 21.59 -10.58
C LEU A 153 27.88 21.82 -11.80
#